data_AF-A0A841DH62-F1
#
_entry.id   AF-A0A841DH62-F1
#
_cell.length_a   1.000
_cell.length_b   1.000
_cell.length_c   1.000
_cell.angle_alpha   90.00
_cell.angle_beta   90.00
_cell.angle_gamma   90.00
#
_symmetry.space_group_name_H-M   'P 1'
#
loop_
_entity.id
_entity.type
_entity.pdbx_description
1 polymer ?
#
loop_
_entity_poly.entity_id
_entity_poly.type
_entity_poly.pdbx_seq_one_letter_code
_entity_poly.pdbx_strand_id
1 'polypeptide(L)'
;MEHAAEHAVGRPAAPAGGDAVDYPAALAVEDFVPVLLTTAGVLLLARRAGPAAAARRIVAAAALIGAGGLGKAVWKLVMALDGPDLPWLEALLFPLLTLGFGLLAWTLAAPDGPAPRWVAVLVPGLTLACALGAVLSGRTIPMLVSASVFATVCGVHLIAAARRQGDPLAAGLFGVQLLGFFVLGPLAARPDQTVALQWAEQLCNTAAQAAFAVAAFRLGRMRSEVPR
;
A
#
# COMPACT_ATOMS: atom_id res chain seq x y z
N MET A 1 -34.09 50.94 -5.58
CA MET A 1 -33.76 51.27 -4.18
C MET A 1 -34.83 50.64 -3.31
N GLU A 2 -34.93 49.31 -3.36
CA GLU A 2 -36.03 48.56 -2.75
C GLU A 2 -35.48 47.19 -2.35
N HIS A 3 -35.90 46.74 -1.16
CA HIS A 3 -35.57 45.46 -0.52
C HIS A 3 -34.17 45.25 0.04
N ALA A 4 -33.89 45.95 1.15
CA ALA A 4 -32.98 45.48 2.20
C ALA A 4 -33.79 44.91 3.36
N ALA A 5 -34.18 43.63 3.28
CA ALA A 5 -34.67 42.83 4.39
C ALA A 5 -34.83 41.36 3.94
N GLU A 6 -33.73 40.60 3.92
CA GLU A 6 -33.80 39.13 3.90
C GLU A 6 -32.84 38.53 4.93
N HIS A 7 -33.47 37.95 5.96
CA HIS A 7 -33.13 36.63 6.48
C HIS A 7 -31.72 36.43 7.06
N ALA A 8 -31.55 36.93 8.29
CA ALA A 8 -30.78 36.24 9.31
C ALA A 8 -31.42 34.86 9.60
N VAL A 9 -31.12 33.86 8.78
CA VAL A 9 -31.39 32.45 9.10
C VAL A 9 -30.32 32.01 10.08
N GLY A 10 -30.73 31.83 11.34
CA GLY A 10 -29.91 31.23 12.38
C GLY A 10 -29.36 29.89 11.90
N ARG A 11 -28.02 29.80 11.84
CA ARG A 11 -27.33 28.52 11.69
C ARG A 11 -27.79 27.62 12.85
N PRO A 12 -28.34 26.42 12.60
CA PRO A 12 -28.61 25.48 13.66
C PRO A 12 -27.29 25.19 14.40
N ALA A 13 -27.34 25.25 15.73
CA ALA A 13 -26.24 24.85 16.59
C ALA A 13 -25.83 23.42 16.22
N ALA A 14 -24.53 23.20 16.05
CA ALA A 14 -24.00 21.86 15.86
C ALA A 14 -24.44 20.98 17.04
N PRO A 15 -24.97 19.77 16.79
CA PRO A 15 -25.37 18.88 17.88
C PRO A 15 -24.16 18.60 18.77
N ALA A 16 -24.29 18.97 20.05
CA ALA A 16 -23.35 18.61 21.08
C ALA A 16 -23.42 17.10 21.34
N GLY A 17 -22.27 16.43 21.24
CA GLY A 17 -22.00 15.10 21.82
C GLY A 17 -22.94 13.97 21.38
N GLY A 18 -22.54 13.23 20.35
CA GLY A 18 -23.21 11.99 19.97
C GLY A 18 -22.28 11.11 19.14
N ASP A 19 -21.54 10.24 19.83
CA ASP A 19 -21.00 8.95 19.40
C ASP A 19 -20.45 8.89 17.96
N ALA A 20 -19.51 9.78 17.63
CA ALA A 20 -18.53 9.43 16.61
C ALA A 20 -17.79 8.21 17.15
N VAL A 21 -17.82 7.09 16.43
CA VAL A 21 -16.99 5.94 16.80
C VAL A 21 -15.55 6.41 16.68
N ASP A 22 -14.97 6.81 17.81
CA ASP A 22 -13.59 7.28 17.91
C ASP A 22 -12.69 6.17 17.37
N TYR A 23 -11.91 6.49 16.35
CA TYR A 23 -10.92 5.57 15.83
C TYR A 23 -9.90 5.32 16.95
N PRO A 24 -9.82 4.11 17.54
CA PRO A 24 -9.07 3.93 18.77
C PRO A 24 -7.58 4.17 18.50
N ALA A 25 -6.90 4.90 19.39
CA ALA A 25 -5.46 5.13 19.26
C ALA A 25 -4.65 3.83 19.11
N ALA A 26 -5.10 2.74 19.75
CA ALA A 26 -4.51 1.41 19.57
C ALA A 26 -4.58 0.90 18.12
N LEU A 27 -5.69 1.17 17.43
CA LEU A 27 -5.92 0.78 16.03
C LEU A 27 -5.04 1.62 15.09
N ALA A 28 -4.83 2.90 15.41
CA ALA A 28 -3.89 3.77 14.70
C ALA A 28 -2.42 3.34 14.88
N VAL A 29 -2.04 2.87 16.06
CA VAL A 29 -0.70 2.30 16.30
C VAL A 29 -0.52 0.98 15.52
N GLU A 30 -1.56 0.15 15.44
CA GLU A 30 -1.50 -1.10 14.68
C GLU A 30 -1.25 -0.87 13.17
N ASP A 31 -1.73 0.23 12.57
CA ASP A 31 -1.44 0.55 11.15
C ASP A 31 0.06 0.64 10.83
N PHE A 32 0.93 0.91 11.81
CA PHE A 32 2.37 0.94 11.59
C PHE A 32 2.95 -0.46 11.35
N VAL A 33 2.36 -1.50 11.95
CA VAL A 33 2.85 -2.88 11.87
C VAL A 33 2.90 -3.41 10.43
N PRO A 34 1.79 -3.42 9.64
CA PRO A 34 1.83 -3.90 8.26
C PRO A 34 2.75 -3.05 7.38
N VAL A 35 2.88 -1.75 7.66
CA VAL A 35 3.79 -0.86 6.92
C VAL A 35 5.24 -1.28 7.14
N LEU A 36 5.66 -1.45 8.39
CA LEU A 36 7.01 -1.90 8.75
C LEU A 36 7.32 -3.28 8.16
N LEU A 37 6.37 -4.22 8.25
CA LEU A 37 6.50 -5.56 7.68
C LEU A 37 6.66 -5.53 6.16
N THR A 38 5.85 -4.74 5.46
CA THR A 38 5.94 -4.58 4.00
C THR A 38 7.28 -3.97 3.62
N THR A 39 7.67 -2.85 4.24
CA THR A 39 8.94 -2.18 3.96
C THR A 39 10.13 -3.10 4.21
N ALA A 40 10.15 -3.81 5.35
CA ALA A 40 11.18 -4.78 5.67
C ALA A 40 11.20 -5.92 4.63
N GLY A 41 10.04 -6.46 4.26
CA GLY A 41 9.92 -7.49 3.23
C GLY A 41 10.50 -7.06 1.88
N VAL A 42 10.20 -5.84 1.41
CA VAL A 42 10.77 -5.33 0.15
C VAL A 42 12.28 -5.13 0.29
N LEU A 43 12.78 -4.60 1.42
CA LEU A 43 14.22 -4.46 1.66
C LEU A 43 14.96 -5.80 1.67
N LEU A 44 14.33 -6.87 2.17
CA LEU A 44 14.90 -8.21 2.11
C LEU A 44 15.07 -8.72 0.67
N LEU A 45 14.18 -8.33 -0.25
CA LEU A 45 14.33 -8.65 -1.68
C LEU A 45 15.56 -7.97 -2.29
N ALA A 46 16.01 -6.82 -1.76
CA ALA A 46 17.21 -6.13 -2.26
C ALA A 46 18.47 -6.97 -2.05
N ARG A 47 18.53 -7.79 -0.99
CA ARG A 47 19.64 -8.74 -0.73
C ARG A 47 19.75 -9.82 -1.82
N ARG A 48 18.64 -10.08 -2.52
CA ARG A 48 18.58 -11.03 -3.64
C ARG A 48 18.86 -10.38 -4.98
N ALA A 49 18.80 -9.06 -5.10
CA ALA A 49 19.07 -8.42 -6.39
C ALA A 49 20.49 -8.78 -6.87
N GLY A 50 20.61 -9.24 -8.11
CA GLY A 50 21.93 -9.57 -8.67
C GLY A 50 22.78 -8.31 -8.83
N PRO A 51 22.45 -7.41 -9.77
CA PRO A 51 23.21 -6.19 -9.98
C PRO A 51 22.93 -5.13 -8.90
N ALA A 52 23.95 -4.36 -8.52
CA ALA A 52 23.82 -3.26 -7.56
C ALA A 52 22.75 -2.23 -7.98
N ALA A 53 22.56 -2.02 -9.28
CA ALA A 53 21.50 -1.16 -9.80
C ALA A 53 20.09 -1.68 -9.45
N ALA A 54 19.86 -2.99 -9.55
CA ALA A 54 18.58 -3.59 -9.18
C ALA A 54 18.36 -3.49 -7.66
N ALA A 55 19.39 -3.71 -6.84
CA ALA A 55 19.30 -3.53 -5.38
C ALA A 55 18.88 -2.10 -5.01
N ARG A 56 19.50 -1.08 -5.61
CA ARG A 56 19.14 0.32 -5.39
C ARG A 56 17.69 0.62 -5.78
N ARG A 57 17.21 0.07 -6.91
CA ARG A 57 15.81 0.23 -7.31
C ARG A 57 14.83 -0.41 -6.31
N ILE A 58 15.16 -1.58 -5.77
CA ILE A 58 14.33 -2.22 -4.73
C ILE A 58 14.32 -1.39 -3.44
N VAL A 59 15.47 -0.84 -3.03
CA VAL A 59 15.53 0.07 -1.86
C VAL A 59 14.69 1.32 -2.09
N ALA A 60 14.78 1.94 -3.27
CA ALA A 60 13.94 3.08 -3.61
C ALA A 60 12.44 2.72 -3.62
N ALA A 61 12.07 1.55 -4.14
CA ALA A 61 10.71 1.05 -4.10
C ALA A 61 10.23 0.85 -2.65
N ALA A 62 11.06 0.25 -1.79
CA ALA A 62 10.75 0.07 -0.37
C ALA A 62 10.54 1.41 0.36
N ALA A 63 11.37 2.41 0.06
CA ALA A 63 11.25 3.75 0.62
C ALA A 63 9.94 4.43 0.20
N LEU A 64 9.57 4.35 -1.08
CA LEU A 64 8.31 4.88 -1.58
C LEU A 64 7.10 4.19 -0.95
N ILE A 65 7.09 2.85 -0.93
CA ILE A 65 6.00 2.06 -0.33
C ILE A 65 5.87 2.38 1.17
N GLY A 66 7.01 2.38 1.88
CA GLY A 66 7.06 2.69 3.31
C GLY A 66 6.60 4.11 3.61
N ALA A 67 7.07 5.10 2.86
CA ALA A 67 6.65 6.50 3.05
C ALA A 67 5.15 6.69 2.82
N GLY A 68 4.57 6.05 1.81
CA GLY A 68 3.11 6.08 1.58
C GLY A 68 2.33 5.47 2.75
N GLY A 69 2.73 4.29 3.20
CA GLY A 69 2.09 3.62 4.35
C GLY A 69 2.23 4.41 5.65
N LEU A 70 3.45 4.89 5.94
CA LEU A 70 3.74 5.68 7.14
C LEU A 70 2.96 7.00 7.15
N GLY A 71 2.84 7.67 6.00
CA GLY A 71 2.04 8.89 5.90
C GLY A 71 0.60 8.68 6.36
N LYS A 72 -0.05 7.61 5.88
CA LYS A 72 -1.43 7.27 6.30
C LYS A 72 -1.51 6.86 7.77
N ALA A 73 -0.56 6.07 8.27
CA ALA A 73 -0.55 5.66 9.67
C ALA A 73 -0.37 6.86 10.62
N VAL A 74 0.52 7.80 10.26
CA VAL A 74 0.71 9.06 11.00
C VAL A 74 -0.56 9.91 10.98
N TRP A 75 -1.20 10.07 9.82
CA TRP A 75 -2.48 10.81 9.74
C TRP A 75 -3.54 10.22 10.68
N LYS A 76 -3.74 8.90 10.65
CA LYS A 76 -4.68 8.22 11.55
C LYS A 76 -4.33 8.39 13.02
N LEU A 77 -3.04 8.34 13.36
CA LEU A 77 -2.60 8.56 14.74
C LEU A 77 -2.85 9.98 15.21
N VAL A 78 -2.60 10.99 14.37
CA VAL A 78 -2.91 12.39 14.68
C VAL A 78 -4.41 12.56 14.90
N MET A 79 -5.25 11.99 14.02
CA MET A 79 -6.70 12.03 14.16
C MET A 79 -7.20 11.32 15.43
N ALA A 80 -6.63 10.17 15.78
CA ALA A 80 -6.98 9.41 16.98
C ALA A 80 -6.55 10.07 18.30
N LEU A 81 -5.72 11.12 18.22
CA LEU A 81 -5.25 11.91 19.35
C LEU A 81 -5.88 13.32 19.36
N ASP A 82 -7.03 13.48 18.71
CA ASP A 82 -7.75 14.76 18.55
C ASP A 82 -6.91 15.89 17.92
N GLY A 83 -5.94 15.52 17.09
CA GLY A 83 -5.09 16.44 16.35
C GLY A 83 -5.77 17.06 15.12
N PRO A 84 -5.08 17.97 14.40
CA PRO A 84 -5.63 18.57 13.19
C PRO A 84 -5.75 17.54 12.07
N ASP A 85 -6.76 17.71 11.20
CA ASP A 85 -6.85 16.94 9.96
C ASP A 85 -5.76 17.35 8.97
N LEU A 86 -4.95 16.38 8.55
CA LEU A 86 -3.82 16.54 7.64
C LEU A 86 -4.05 15.72 6.36
N PRO A 87 -5.00 16.10 5.50
CA PRO A 87 -5.48 15.25 4.39
C PRO A 87 -4.39 14.95 3.34
N TRP A 88 -3.33 15.77 3.29
CA TRP A 88 -2.20 15.53 2.40
C TRP A 88 -1.41 14.27 2.78
N LEU A 89 -1.34 13.90 4.07
CA LEU A 89 -0.67 12.67 4.51
C LEU A 89 -1.40 11.41 4.02
N GLU A 90 -2.73 11.42 4.11
CA GLU A 90 -3.56 10.35 3.56
C GLU A 90 -3.46 10.30 2.03
N ALA A 91 -3.54 11.46 1.37
CA ALA A 91 -3.53 11.57 -0.08
C ALA A 91 -2.23 11.07 -0.73
N LEU A 92 -1.11 11.08 0.01
CA LEU A 92 0.18 10.56 -0.46
C LEU A 92 0.23 9.04 -0.58
N LEU A 93 -0.66 8.30 0.08
CA LEU A 93 -0.62 6.82 0.11
C LEU A 93 -0.56 6.24 -1.30
N PHE A 94 -1.60 6.44 -2.11
CA PHE A 94 -1.72 5.76 -3.39
C PHE A 94 -0.68 6.22 -4.43
N PRO A 95 -0.36 7.52 -4.57
CA PRO A 95 0.74 7.95 -5.43
C PRO A 95 2.07 7.27 -5.10
N LEU A 96 2.44 7.22 -3.82
CA LEU A 96 3.70 6.60 -3.41
C LEU A 96 3.68 5.08 -3.57
N LEU A 97 2.56 4.41 -3.28
CA LEU A 97 2.39 2.98 -3.57
C LEU A 97 2.48 2.68 -5.06
N THR A 98 1.83 3.47 -5.93
CA THR A 98 1.89 3.32 -7.39
C THR A 98 3.33 3.39 -7.88
N LEU A 99 4.08 4.42 -7.47
CA LEU A 99 5.47 4.59 -7.89
C LEU A 99 6.36 3.48 -7.33
N GLY A 100 6.20 3.14 -6.05
CA GLY A 100 7.00 2.11 -5.40
C GLY A 100 6.76 0.72 -5.97
N PHE A 101 5.51 0.28 -6.09
CA PHE A 101 5.20 -1.02 -6.70
C PHE A 101 5.47 -1.03 -8.21
N GLY A 102 5.29 0.09 -8.93
CA GLY A 102 5.66 0.19 -10.34
C GLY A 102 7.16 -0.03 -10.56
N LEU A 103 8.00 0.60 -9.73
CA LEU A 103 9.45 0.42 -9.76
C LEU A 103 9.87 -1.01 -9.35
N LEU A 104 9.20 -1.59 -8.36
CA LEU A 104 9.44 -2.97 -7.94
C LEU A 104 9.05 -3.96 -9.05
N ALA A 105 7.87 -3.79 -9.66
CA ALA A 105 7.40 -4.62 -10.77
C ALA A 105 8.38 -4.57 -11.95
N TRP A 106 8.86 -3.37 -12.30
CA TRP A 106 9.90 -3.19 -13.31
C TRP A 106 11.15 -3.98 -12.99
N THR A 107 11.62 -3.87 -11.74
CA THR A 107 12.87 -4.51 -11.31
C THR A 107 12.75 -6.02 -11.24
N LEU A 108 11.60 -6.55 -10.81
CA LEU A 108 11.34 -8.00 -10.74
C LEU A 108 11.17 -8.64 -12.12
N ALA A 109 10.64 -7.90 -13.10
CA ALA A 109 10.47 -8.40 -14.45
C ALA A 109 11.78 -8.47 -15.25
N ALA A 110 12.76 -7.65 -14.91
CA ALA A 110 14.09 -7.66 -15.53
C ALA A 110 15.21 -7.35 -14.52
N PRO A 111 15.58 -8.34 -13.69
CA PRO A 111 16.62 -8.16 -12.69
C PRO A 111 18.01 -7.89 -13.32
N ASP A 112 18.30 -8.53 -14.45
CA ASP A 112 19.63 -8.56 -15.09
C ASP A 112 19.65 -7.95 -16.51
N GLY A 113 18.55 -7.34 -16.98
CA GLY A 113 18.43 -6.93 -18.37
C GLY A 113 17.38 -5.86 -18.64
N PRO A 114 17.01 -5.62 -19.90
CA PRO A 114 15.92 -4.71 -20.25
C PRO A 114 14.57 -5.28 -19.81
N ALA A 115 13.69 -4.40 -19.32
CA ALA A 115 12.32 -4.78 -19.00
C ALA A 115 11.61 -5.33 -20.25
N PRO A 116 10.79 -6.40 -20.11
CA PRO A 116 9.90 -6.83 -21.18
C PRO A 116 9.07 -5.64 -21.68
N ARG A 117 8.86 -5.56 -23.00
CA ARG A 117 8.14 -4.43 -23.63
C ARG A 117 6.79 -4.14 -22.97
N TRP A 118 6.07 -5.17 -22.52
CA TRP A 118 4.80 -5.00 -21.85
C TRP A 118 4.93 -4.24 -20.51
N VAL A 119 5.96 -4.52 -19.70
CA VAL A 119 6.25 -3.77 -18.46
C VAL A 119 6.69 -2.35 -18.78
N ALA A 120 7.52 -2.21 -19.82
CA ALA A 120 8.03 -0.94 -20.27
C ALA A 120 6.92 0.04 -20.69
N VAL A 121 5.81 -0.48 -21.21
CA VAL A 121 4.61 0.29 -21.55
C VAL A 121 3.66 0.40 -20.36
N LEU A 122 3.40 -0.71 -19.66
CA LEU A 122 2.41 -0.79 -18.58
C LEU A 122 2.74 0.15 -17.43
N VAL A 123 3.98 0.16 -16.93
CA VAL A 123 4.35 0.95 -15.75
C VAL A 123 4.18 2.45 -15.98
N PRO A 124 4.83 3.08 -16.97
CA PRO A 124 4.64 4.51 -17.21
C PRO A 124 3.23 4.83 -17.73
N GLY A 125 2.68 4.00 -18.62
CA GLY A 125 1.36 4.23 -19.22
C GLY A 125 0.23 4.21 -18.20
N LEU A 126 0.17 3.18 -17.35
CA LEU A 126 -0.84 3.08 -16.30
C LEU A 126 -0.65 4.13 -15.21
N THR A 127 0.60 4.44 -14.83
CA THR A 127 0.89 5.52 -13.86
C THR A 127 0.38 6.86 -14.37
N LEU A 128 0.69 7.22 -15.62
CA LEU A 128 0.26 8.48 -16.21
C LEU A 128 -1.26 8.55 -16.36
N ALA A 129 -1.89 7.48 -16.87
CA ALA A 129 -3.34 7.42 -17.05
C ALA A 129 -4.08 7.56 -15.70
N CYS A 130 -3.64 6.84 -14.66
CA CYS A 130 -4.23 6.91 -13.33
C CYS A 130 -3.96 8.25 -12.65
N ALA A 131 -2.77 8.84 -12.82
CA ALA A 131 -2.46 10.17 -12.28
C ALA A 131 -3.34 11.25 -12.92
N LEU A 132 -3.50 11.23 -14.25
CA LEU A 132 -4.41 12.13 -14.95
C LEU A 132 -5.85 11.91 -14.48
N GLY A 133 -6.30 10.66 -14.39
CA GLY A 133 -7.64 10.34 -13.88
C GLY A 133 -7.87 10.84 -12.45
N ALA A 134 -6.85 10.76 -11.59
CA ALA A 134 -6.92 11.27 -10.22
C ALA A 134 -7.04 12.80 -10.19
N VAL A 135 -6.24 13.51 -11.00
CA VAL A 135 -6.32 14.97 -11.12
C VAL A 135 -7.68 15.41 -11.67
N LEU A 136 -8.17 14.79 -12.73
CA LEU A 136 -9.44 15.15 -13.37
C LEU A 136 -10.66 14.86 -12.48
N SER A 137 -10.61 13.80 -11.68
CA SER A 137 -11.71 13.42 -10.79
C SER A 137 -11.63 14.06 -9.40
N GLY A 138 -10.48 14.63 -9.02
CA GLY A 138 -10.21 15.09 -7.66
C GLY A 138 -10.19 13.96 -6.63
N ARG A 139 -10.03 12.70 -7.05
CA ARG A 139 -10.08 11.50 -6.19
C ARG A 139 -8.83 10.65 -6.36
N THR A 140 -8.41 9.97 -5.32
CA THR A 140 -7.21 9.11 -5.34
C THR A 140 -7.48 7.67 -5.79
N ILE A 141 -8.75 7.29 -6.00
CA ILE A 141 -9.17 5.94 -6.44
C ILE A 141 -8.45 5.47 -7.72
N PRO A 142 -8.29 6.30 -8.78
CA PRO A 142 -7.51 5.87 -9.95
C PRO A 142 -6.07 5.46 -9.59
N MET A 143 -5.44 6.11 -8.62
CA MET A 143 -4.10 5.72 -8.15
C MET A 143 -4.13 4.38 -7.41
N LEU A 144 -5.16 4.11 -6.60
CA LEU A 144 -5.35 2.79 -5.98
C LEU A 144 -5.41 1.66 -7.04
N VAL A 145 -6.05 1.90 -8.19
CA VAL A 145 -6.10 0.92 -9.29
C VAL A 145 -4.69 0.58 -9.79
N SER A 146 -3.87 1.59 -10.11
CA SER A 146 -2.49 1.35 -10.57
C SER A 146 -1.62 0.68 -9.50
N ALA A 147 -1.72 1.11 -8.24
CA ALA A 147 -1.02 0.49 -7.12
C ALA A 147 -1.39 -1.00 -6.98
N SER A 148 -2.68 -1.33 -7.08
CA SER A 148 -3.19 -2.70 -6.99
C SER A 148 -2.71 -3.58 -8.15
N VAL A 149 -2.72 -3.05 -9.38
CA VAL A 149 -2.19 -3.75 -10.56
C VAL A 149 -0.70 -4.03 -10.41
N PHE A 150 0.10 -3.05 -10.01
CA PHE A 150 1.54 -3.25 -9.84
C PHE A 150 1.88 -4.17 -8.67
N ALA A 151 1.17 -4.07 -7.55
CA ALA A 151 1.32 -5.00 -6.43
C ALA A 151 0.98 -6.44 -6.87
N THR A 152 -0.05 -6.62 -7.68
CA THR A 152 -0.43 -7.92 -8.26
C THR A 152 0.67 -8.48 -9.16
N VAL A 153 1.21 -7.66 -10.06
CA VAL A 153 2.34 -8.03 -10.93
C VAL A 153 3.55 -8.45 -10.09
N CYS A 154 3.89 -7.69 -9.03
CA CYS A 154 4.95 -8.06 -8.09
C CYS A 154 4.70 -9.43 -7.45
N GLY A 155 3.49 -9.64 -6.92
CA GLY A 155 3.08 -10.91 -6.31
C GLY A 155 3.24 -12.09 -7.25
N VAL A 156 2.77 -11.97 -8.50
CA VAL A 156 2.91 -13.03 -9.52
C VAL A 156 4.39 -13.34 -9.81
N HIS A 157 5.23 -12.32 -9.97
CA HIS A 157 6.66 -12.53 -10.17
C HIS A 157 7.35 -13.21 -8.99
N LEU A 158 6.98 -12.85 -7.75
CA LEU A 158 7.53 -13.43 -6.54
C LEU A 158 7.08 -14.88 -6.31
N ILE A 159 5.80 -15.18 -6.56
CA ILE A 159 5.27 -16.55 -6.56
C ILE A 159 6.03 -17.41 -7.58
N ALA A 160 6.17 -16.91 -8.82
CA ALA A 160 6.90 -17.63 -9.86
C ALA A 160 8.40 -17.79 -9.51
N ALA A 161 9.02 -16.80 -8.88
CA ALA A 161 10.40 -16.88 -8.42
C ALA A 161 10.59 -17.92 -7.30
N ALA A 162 9.67 -17.99 -6.34
CA ALA A 162 9.69 -18.99 -5.27
C ALA A 162 9.49 -20.41 -5.80
N ARG A 163 8.52 -20.61 -6.72
CA ARG A 163 8.29 -21.90 -7.38
C ARG A 163 9.50 -22.39 -8.17
N ARG A 164 10.14 -21.50 -8.95
CA ARG A 164 11.37 -21.84 -9.69
C ARG A 164 12.54 -22.24 -8.80
N GLN A 165 12.51 -21.87 -7.53
CA GLN A 165 13.52 -22.26 -6.55
C GLN A 165 13.11 -23.47 -5.71
N GLY A 166 11.95 -24.06 -5.96
CA GLY A 166 11.46 -25.19 -5.17
C GLY A 166 11.03 -24.81 -3.74
N ASP A 167 10.66 -23.55 -3.47
CA ASP A 167 10.09 -23.13 -2.17
C ASP A 167 8.57 -22.93 -2.27
N PRO A 168 7.77 -24.02 -2.18
CA PRO A 168 6.30 -23.92 -2.26
C PRO A 168 5.71 -23.15 -1.07
N LEU A 169 6.39 -23.14 0.08
CA LEU A 169 5.94 -22.39 1.25
C LEU A 169 6.04 -20.88 0.98
N ALA A 170 7.18 -20.38 0.49
CA ALA A 170 7.29 -18.97 0.12
C ALA A 170 6.30 -18.59 -0.99
N ALA A 171 6.09 -19.47 -1.99
CA ALA A 171 5.09 -19.24 -3.03
C ALA A 171 3.67 -19.14 -2.45
N GLY A 172 3.31 -20.02 -1.50
CA GLY A 172 2.03 -19.98 -0.80
C GLY A 172 1.86 -18.70 0.02
N LEU A 173 2.89 -18.29 0.76
CA LEU A 173 2.88 -17.07 1.57
C LEU A 173 2.73 -15.79 0.72
N PHE A 174 3.40 -15.69 -0.43
CA PHE A 174 3.14 -14.60 -1.38
C PHE A 174 1.70 -14.65 -1.94
N GLY A 175 1.16 -15.86 -2.15
CA GLY A 175 -0.25 -16.04 -2.53
C GLY A 175 -1.22 -15.55 -1.45
N VAL A 176 -0.95 -15.83 -0.17
CA VAL A 176 -1.73 -15.33 0.98
C VAL A 176 -1.70 -13.80 1.03
N GLN A 177 -0.53 -13.18 0.85
CA GLN A 177 -0.43 -11.72 0.78
C GLN A 177 -1.32 -11.16 -0.34
N LEU A 178 -1.21 -11.73 -1.54
CA LEU A 178 -1.97 -11.26 -2.71
C LEU A 178 -3.47 -11.39 -2.50
N LEU A 179 -3.93 -12.51 -1.91
CA LEU A 179 -5.32 -12.69 -1.51
C LEU A 179 -5.74 -11.62 -0.49
N GLY A 180 -4.87 -11.30 0.47
CA GLY A 180 -5.09 -10.22 1.43
C GLY A 180 -5.43 -8.89 0.77
N PHE A 181 -4.71 -8.49 -0.30
CA PHE A 181 -5.02 -7.25 -1.04
C PHE A 181 -6.43 -7.24 -1.64
N PHE A 182 -6.91 -8.38 -2.14
CA PHE A 182 -8.25 -8.50 -2.72
C PHE A 182 -9.36 -8.61 -1.66
N VAL A 183 -9.04 -9.10 -0.47
CA VAL A 183 -10.01 -9.20 0.65
C VAL A 183 -10.15 -7.87 1.39
N LEU A 184 -9.05 -7.14 1.60
CA LEU A 184 -9.04 -5.89 2.36
C LEU A 184 -9.81 -4.77 1.66
N GLY A 185 -9.76 -4.68 0.32
CA GLY A 185 -10.49 -3.63 -0.42
C GLY A 185 -11.99 -3.64 -0.17
N PRO A 186 -12.70 -4.76 -0.39
CA PRO A 186 -14.12 -4.90 -0.09
C PRO A 186 -14.47 -4.76 1.40
N LEU A 187 -13.60 -5.19 2.32
CA LEU A 187 -13.81 -4.98 3.75
C LEU A 187 -13.82 -3.48 4.07
N ALA A 188 -12.78 -2.76 3.65
CA ALA A 188 -12.62 -1.33 3.90
C ALA A 188 -13.71 -0.47 3.24
N ALA A 189 -14.34 -0.97 2.17
CA ALA A 189 -15.41 -0.26 1.45
C ALA A 189 -16.80 -0.40 2.09
N ARG A 190 -16.95 -1.15 3.20
CA ARG A 190 -18.24 -1.31 3.88
C ARG A 190 -18.69 0.02 4.53
N PRO A 191 -19.99 0.36 4.45
CA PRO A 191 -20.51 1.58 5.07
C PRO A 191 -20.48 1.54 6.60
N ASP A 192 -20.66 0.34 7.20
CA ASP A 192 -20.72 0.15 8.65
C ASP A 192 -19.36 -0.32 9.21
N GLN A 193 -18.47 0.62 9.50
CA GLN A 193 -17.13 0.35 10.04
C GLN A 193 -17.12 0.31 11.57
N THR A 194 -17.61 -0.81 12.13
CA THR A 194 -17.49 -1.06 13.58
C THR A 194 -16.03 -1.23 14.01
N VAL A 195 -15.70 -0.91 15.27
CA VAL A 195 -14.35 -1.11 15.82
C VAL A 195 -13.87 -2.56 15.66
N ALA A 196 -14.76 -3.54 15.82
CA ALA A 196 -14.43 -4.95 15.62
C ALA A 196 -14.07 -5.26 14.17
N LEU A 197 -14.77 -4.68 13.20
CA LEU A 197 -14.47 -4.85 11.77
C LEU A 197 -13.14 -4.18 11.42
N GLN A 198 -12.87 -3.00 11.95
CA GLN A 198 -11.58 -2.31 11.76
C GLN A 198 -10.42 -3.12 12.33
N TRP A 199 -10.57 -3.74 13.51
CA TRP A 199 -9.58 -4.67 14.04
C TRP A 199 -9.38 -5.89 13.16
N ALA A 200 -10.47 -6.47 12.63
CA ALA A 200 -10.37 -7.59 11.70
C ALA A 200 -9.60 -7.19 10.43
N GLU A 201 -9.86 -6.01 9.87
CA GLU A 201 -9.12 -5.46 8.72
C GLU A 201 -7.63 -5.31 9.02
N GLN A 202 -7.28 -4.72 10.17
CA GLN A 202 -5.87 -4.53 10.54
C GLN A 202 -5.15 -5.84 10.77
N LEU A 203 -5.76 -6.79 11.50
CA LEU A 203 -5.17 -8.09 11.74
C LEU A 203 -5.00 -8.89 10.43
N CYS A 204 -5.96 -8.82 9.52
CA CYS A 204 -5.83 -9.40 8.18
C CYS A 204 -4.68 -8.77 7.40
N ASN A 205 -4.52 -7.44 7.46
CA ASN A 205 -3.42 -6.74 6.81
C ASN A 205 -2.06 -7.12 7.42
N THR A 206 -1.94 -7.08 8.76
CA THR A 206 -0.76 -7.52 9.49
C THR A 206 -0.37 -8.95 9.13
N ALA A 207 -1.33 -9.89 9.10
CA ALA A 207 -1.08 -11.27 8.70
C ALA A 207 -0.59 -11.38 7.24
N ALA A 208 -1.21 -10.65 6.31
CA ALA A 208 -0.81 -10.63 4.90
C ALA A 208 0.62 -10.06 4.72
N GLN A 209 0.97 -8.98 5.40
CA GLN A 209 2.31 -8.39 5.30
C GLN A 209 3.36 -9.20 6.06
N ALA A 210 2.99 -9.86 7.16
CA ALA A 210 3.86 -10.82 7.84
C ALA A 210 4.18 -12.01 6.93
N ALA A 211 3.17 -12.57 6.24
CA ALA A 211 3.37 -13.64 5.26
C ALA A 211 4.33 -13.20 4.14
N PHE A 212 4.15 -11.99 3.61
CA PHE A 212 5.06 -11.40 2.63
C PHE A 212 6.50 -11.27 3.15
N ALA A 213 6.69 -10.70 4.35
CA ALA A 213 8.01 -10.51 4.94
C ALA A 213 8.74 -11.84 5.16
N VAL A 214 8.03 -12.86 5.68
CA VAL A 214 8.56 -14.22 5.85
C VAL A 214 8.91 -14.85 4.50
N ALA A 215 8.06 -14.71 3.49
CA ALA A 215 8.32 -15.22 2.14
C ALA A 215 9.56 -14.57 1.52
N ALA A 216 9.66 -13.24 1.60
CA ALA A 216 10.82 -12.48 1.11
C ALA A 216 12.12 -12.89 1.82
N PHE A 217 12.06 -13.10 3.13
CA PHE A 217 13.19 -13.58 3.92
C PHE A 217 13.67 -14.96 3.46
N ARG A 218 12.75 -15.92 3.31
CA ARG A 218 13.06 -17.29 2.84
C ARG A 218 13.68 -17.27 1.45
N LEU A 219 13.07 -16.51 0.53
CA LEU A 219 13.56 -16.35 -0.84
C LEU A 219 14.98 -15.76 -0.91
N GLY A 220 15.37 -14.97 0.10
CA GLY A 220 16.71 -14.42 0.25
C GLY A 220 17.76 -15.44 0.70
N ARG A 221 17.40 -16.40 1.57
CA ARG A 221 18.36 -17.38 2.14
C ARG A 221 18.81 -18.44 1.14
N MET A 222 17.93 -18.94 0.28
CA MET A 222 18.25 -20.04 -0.63
C MET A 222 19.33 -19.72 -1.67
N ARG A 223 19.59 -18.44 -1.96
CA ARG A 223 20.65 -18.03 -2.92
C ARG A 223 22.06 -18.16 -2.32
N SER A 224 22.20 -18.17 -1.00
CA SER A 224 23.49 -18.25 -0.31
C SER A 224 24.03 -19.67 -0.19
N GLU A 225 23.20 -20.69 -0.40
CA GLU A 225 23.54 -22.10 -0.18
C GLU A 225 24.00 -22.82 -1.45
N VAL A 226 23.92 -22.19 -2.62
CA VAL A 226 24.43 -22.75 -3.89
C VAL A 226 25.76 -22.07 -4.22
N PRO A 227 26.92 -22.76 -4.08
CA PRO A 227 28.21 -22.25 -4.54
C PRO A 227 28.16 -22.00 -6.05
N ARG A 228 28.75 -20.88 -6.49
CA ARG A 228 28.94 -20.59 -7.92
C ARG A 228 30.05 -21.44 -8.52
#